data_AF-X0WUK5-F1
#
_entry.id   AF-X0WUK5-F1
#
_cell.length_a   1.000
_cell.length_b   1.000
_cell.length_c   1.000
_cell.angle_alpha   90.00
_cell.angle_beta   90.00
_cell.angle_gamma   90.00
#
_symmetry.space_group_name_H-M   'P 1'
#
loop_
_entity.id
_entity.type
_entity.pdbx_description
1 polymer ?
#
loop_
_entity_poly.entity_id
_entity_poly.type
_entity_poly.pdbx_seq_one_letter_code
_entity_poly.pdbx_strand_id
1 'polypeptide(L)'
;GVLGDLPAIVTADYLGTPIGQIDVLDGISGAEDMDLVAYMTTAGGTSEGWVYQAYSAYGKELLGGFLSMMTTSMKPYYDTGQLLGIIDGIKGAADMEFLTGNPGDAIQSSDVLSFSQTLVLIFIIIGNISYWGMRASRKEEV
;
A
#
# COMPACT_ATOMS: atom_id res chain seq x y z
N GLY A 1 -12.46 -2.07 -19.41
CA GLY A 1 -11.45 -2.69 -18.54
C GLY A 1 -12.00 -3.96 -17.95
N VAL A 2 -11.27 -4.65 -17.06
CA VAL A 2 -11.72 -5.91 -16.41
C VAL A 2 -13.11 -5.81 -15.77
N LEU A 3 -13.50 -4.61 -15.30
CA LEU A 3 -14.82 -4.36 -14.73
C LEU A 3 -15.96 -4.24 -15.74
N GLY A 4 -15.69 -4.24 -17.05
CA GLY A 4 -16.74 -4.15 -18.07
C GLY A 4 -17.34 -5.50 -18.44
N ASP A 5 -16.48 -6.51 -18.61
CA ASP A 5 -16.85 -7.89 -18.87
C ASP A 5 -15.68 -8.77 -18.40
N LEU A 6 -15.80 -9.30 -17.18
CA LEU A 6 -14.75 -10.07 -16.54
C LEU A 6 -14.51 -11.40 -17.27
N PRO A 7 -15.55 -12.19 -17.61
CA PRO A 7 -15.37 -13.45 -18.33
C PRO A 7 -14.78 -13.32 -19.74
N ALA A 8 -15.04 -12.20 -20.44
CA ALA A 8 -14.46 -11.98 -21.76
C ALA A 8 -12.97 -11.58 -21.72
N ILE A 9 -12.53 -10.94 -20.63
CA ILE A 9 -11.17 -10.37 -20.53
C ILE A 9 -10.21 -11.31 -19.80
N VAL A 10 -10.69 -12.03 -18.79
CA VAL A 10 -9.87 -12.89 -17.92
C VAL A 10 -10.34 -14.33 -18.05
N THR A 11 -9.47 -15.24 -18.48
CA THR A 11 -9.83 -16.64 -18.71
C THR A 11 -9.43 -17.58 -17.57
N ALA A 12 -8.36 -17.24 -16.84
CA ALA A 12 -7.86 -18.00 -15.70
C ALA A 12 -7.22 -17.08 -14.66
N ASP A 13 -7.17 -17.54 -13.41
CA ASP A 13 -6.44 -16.88 -12.33
C ASP A 13 -4.91 -17.02 -12.49
N TYR A 14 -4.17 -16.46 -11.52
CA TYR A 14 -2.72 -16.55 -11.47
C TYR A 14 -2.18 -17.99 -11.37
N LEU A 15 -2.94 -18.91 -10.77
CA LEU A 15 -2.59 -20.32 -10.62
C LEU A 15 -3.00 -21.17 -11.84
N GLY A 16 -3.67 -20.57 -12.83
CA GLY A 16 -4.17 -21.24 -14.03
C GLY A 16 -5.55 -21.87 -13.86
N THR A 17 -6.24 -21.64 -12.75
CA THR A 17 -7.62 -22.05 -12.50
C THR A 17 -8.54 -21.26 -13.43
N PRO A 18 -9.31 -21.90 -14.33
CA PRO A 18 -10.27 -21.19 -15.16
C PRO A 18 -11.25 -20.42 -14.28
N ILE A 19 -11.55 -19.17 -14.62
CA ILE A 19 -12.41 -18.30 -13.80
C ILE A 19 -13.80 -18.90 -13.53
N GLY A 20 -14.34 -19.70 -14.46
CA GLY A 20 -15.62 -20.40 -14.30
C GLY A 20 -15.58 -21.59 -13.33
N GLN A 21 -14.43 -21.94 -12.77
CA GLN A 21 -14.28 -22.94 -11.69
C GLN A 21 -14.11 -22.29 -10.31
N ILE A 22 -14.14 -20.95 -10.24
CA ILE A 22 -13.95 -20.21 -9.00
C ILE A 22 -15.33 -19.83 -8.46
N ASP A 23 -15.78 -20.52 -7.40
CA ASP A 23 -17.13 -20.36 -6.84
C ASP A 23 -17.45 -18.90 -6.46
N VAL A 24 -16.46 -18.12 -6.01
CA VAL A 24 -16.67 -16.70 -5.64
C VAL A 24 -16.91 -15.80 -6.85
N LEU A 25 -16.65 -16.26 -8.08
CA LEU A 25 -16.92 -15.54 -9.32
C LEU A 25 -18.22 -15.99 -9.99
N ASP A 26 -18.95 -16.96 -9.43
CA ASP A 26 -20.20 -17.41 -10.01
C ASP A 26 -21.24 -16.28 -10.01
N GLY A 27 -21.86 -16.05 -11.17
CA GLY A 27 -22.78 -14.93 -11.38
C GLY A 27 -22.14 -13.54 -11.48
N ILE A 28 -20.82 -13.41 -11.40
CA ILE A 28 -20.11 -12.12 -11.52
C ILE A 28 -19.70 -11.89 -12.99
N SER A 29 -20.30 -10.87 -13.61
CA SER A 29 -20.04 -10.51 -15.01
C SER A 29 -19.27 -9.19 -15.17
N GLY A 30 -19.49 -8.23 -14.28
CA GLY A 30 -18.86 -6.92 -14.37
C GLY A 30 -19.05 -6.06 -13.13
N ALA A 31 -18.87 -4.75 -13.30
CA ALA A 31 -18.89 -3.76 -12.22
C ALA A 31 -20.22 -3.74 -11.47
N GLU A 32 -21.34 -4.00 -12.14
CA GLU A 32 -22.67 -3.93 -11.52
C GLU A 32 -22.91 -5.01 -10.47
N ASP A 33 -22.18 -6.12 -10.57
CA ASP A 33 -22.26 -7.23 -9.62
C ASP A 33 -21.31 -7.03 -8.41
N MET A 34 -20.62 -5.89 -8.36
CA MET A 34 -19.65 -5.54 -7.31
C MET A 34 -20.05 -4.26 -6.60
N ASP A 35 -20.07 -4.29 -5.26
CA ASP A 35 -20.28 -3.10 -4.44
C ASP A 35 -18.97 -2.33 -4.21
N LEU A 36 -17.85 -3.06 -4.13
CA LEU A 36 -16.55 -2.55 -3.72
C LEU A 36 -15.43 -3.17 -4.55
N VAL A 37 -14.47 -2.36 -4.96
CA VAL A 37 -13.24 -2.80 -5.61
C VAL A 37 -12.07 -2.57 -4.65
N ALA A 38 -11.34 -3.62 -4.33
CA ALA A 38 -10.09 -3.54 -3.59
C ALA A 38 -8.95 -4.04 -4.46
N TYR A 39 -7.85 -3.28 -4.55
CA TYR A 39 -6.69 -3.68 -5.34
C TYR A 39 -5.39 -3.58 -4.54
N MET A 40 -4.43 -4.43 -4.90
CA MET A 40 -3.05 -4.36 -4.41
C MET A 40 -2.10 -4.30 -5.60
N THR A 41 -1.18 -3.33 -5.60
CA THR A 41 -0.23 -3.17 -6.71
C THR A 41 1.12 -2.62 -6.25
N THR A 42 2.18 -3.08 -6.90
CA THR A 42 3.53 -2.50 -6.79
C THR A 42 3.82 -1.46 -7.87
N ALA A 43 2.89 -1.28 -8.82
CA ALA A 43 3.06 -0.40 -9.97
C ALA A 43 2.25 0.90 -9.82
N GLY A 44 2.99 2.03 -9.87
CA GLY A 44 2.49 3.41 -9.84
C GLY A 44 1.26 3.66 -10.71
N GLY A 45 1.45 3.52 -12.02
CA GLY A 45 0.40 3.79 -13.01
C GLY A 45 -0.82 2.87 -12.89
N THR A 46 -0.65 1.65 -12.39
CA THR A 46 -1.77 0.73 -12.16
C THR A 46 -2.65 1.23 -11.02
N SER A 47 -2.08 1.84 -9.98
CA SER A 47 -2.86 2.37 -8.85
C SER A 47 -3.76 3.53 -9.27
N GLU A 48 -3.24 4.48 -10.03
CA GLU A 48 -4.06 5.56 -10.59
C GLU A 48 -5.07 5.02 -11.61
N GLY A 49 -4.66 4.03 -12.42
CA GLY A 49 -5.53 3.36 -13.38
C GLY A 49 -6.78 2.76 -12.75
N TRP A 50 -6.68 2.21 -11.53
CA TRP A 50 -7.83 1.69 -10.80
C TRP A 50 -8.82 2.78 -10.37
N VAL A 51 -8.35 4.00 -10.07
CA VAL A 51 -9.25 5.14 -9.79
C VAL A 51 -10.08 5.45 -11.03
N TYR A 52 -9.44 5.52 -12.20
CA TYR A 52 -10.17 5.75 -13.45
C TYR A 52 -11.12 4.60 -13.79
N GLN A 53 -10.65 3.36 -13.64
CA GLN A 53 -11.40 2.18 -14.06
C GLN A 53 -12.57 1.87 -13.13
N ALA A 54 -12.43 1.98 -11.81
CA ALA A 54 -13.48 1.62 -10.87
C ALA A 54 -14.38 2.81 -10.50
N TYR A 55 -13.76 3.90 -10.06
CA TYR A 55 -14.51 5.07 -9.60
C TYR A 55 -15.02 5.91 -10.78
N SER A 56 -14.14 6.38 -11.67
CA SER A 56 -14.57 7.31 -12.73
C SER A 56 -15.46 6.67 -13.80
N ALA A 57 -15.24 5.39 -14.14
CA ALA A 57 -16.01 4.72 -15.18
C ALA A 57 -17.31 4.07 -14.68
N TYR A 58 -17.32 3.51 -13.46
CA TYR A 58 -18.44 2.74 -12.93
C TYR A 58 -18.99 3.25 -11.59
N GLY A 59 -18.41 4.32 -11.01
CA GLY A 59 -18.86 4.89 -9.75
C GLY A 59 -18.73 3.97 -8.54
N LYS A 60 -17.87 2.95 -8.61
CA LYS A 60 -17.73 1.93 -7.56
C LYS A 60 -16.82 2.41 -6.43
N GLU A 61 -17.14 1.98 -5.21
CA GLU A 61 -16.29 2.24 -4.05
C GLU A 61 -14.93 1.55 -4.25
N LEU A 62 -13.86 2.23 -3.86
CA LEU A 62 -12.49 1.79 -4.17
C LEU A 62 -11.59 1.85 -2.93
N LEU A 63 -10.91 0.73 -2.65
CA LEU A 63 -9.83 0.61 -1.67
C LEU A 63 -8.51 0.34 -2.38
N GLY A 64 -7.48 1.10 -2.04
CA GLY A 64 -6.17 0.99 -2.68
C GLY A 64 -5.09 0.49 -1.72
N GLY A 65 -4.42 -0.59 -2.08
CA GLY A 65 -3.19 -1.07 -1.45
C GLY A 65 -2.00 -0.92 -2.39
N PHE A 66 -0.97 -0.20 -1.95
CA PHE A 66 0.20 0.08 -2.78
C PHE A 66 1.45 0.36 -1.95
N LEU A 67 2.60 0.49 -2.63
CA LEU A 67 3.87 0.82 -1.99
C LEU A 67 3.84 2.22 -1.35
N SER A 68 4.53 2.40 -0.23
CA SER A 68 4.49 3.65 0.54
C SER A 68 4.95 4.89 -0.22
N MET A 69 5.80 4.74 -1.24
CA MET A 69 6.21 5.85 -2.10
C MET A 69 5.06 6.41 -2.94
N MET A 70 4.00 5.64 -3.14
CA MET A 70 2.82 6.01 -3.94
C MET A 70 1.74 6.70 -3.11
N THR A 71 1.83 6.66 -1.78
CA THR A 71 0.84 7.29 -0.90
C THR A 71 0.68 8.77 -1.21
N THR A 72 1.76 9.48 -1.56
CA THR A 72 1.71 10.89 -1.93
C THR A 72 0.93 11.17 -3.22
N SER A 73 1.07 10.32 -4.24
CA SER A 73 0.32 10.46 -5.50
C SER A 73 -1.13 10.03 -5.38
N MET A 74 -1.41 9.09 -4.47
CA MET A 74 -2.77 8.56 -4.28
C MET A 74 -3.63 9.39 -3.31
N LYS A 75 -2.99 10.15 -2.42
CA LYS A 75 -3.69 10.91 -1.39
C LYS A 75 -4.72 11.93 -1.91
N PRO A 76 -4.52 12.63 -3.04
CA PRO A 76 -5.57 13.49 -3.62
C PRO A 76 -6.87 12.75 -3.95
N TYR A 77 -6.78 11.48 -4.39
CA TYR A 77 -7.96 10.66 -4.67
C TYR A 77 -8.67 10.22 -3.39
N TYR A 78 -7.92 9.98 -2.31
CA TYR A 78 -8.49 9.75 -0.99
C TYR A 78 -9.17 11.00 -0.41
N ASP A 79 -8.50 12.15 -0.47
CA ASP A 79 -9.04 13.41 0.07
C ASP A 79 -10.31 13.86 -0.68
N THR A 80 -10.47 13.46 -1.95
CA THR A 80 -11.67 13.74 -2.77
C THR A 80 -12.77 12.67 -2.67
N GLY A 81 -12.57 11.61 -1.88
CA GLY A 81 -13.52 10.51 -1.70
C GLY A 81 -13.56 9.49 -2.84
N GLN A 82 -12.65 9.59 -3.81
CA GLN A 82 -12.51 8.61 -4.90
C GLN A 82 -11.86 7.30 -4.41
N LEU A 83 -11.08 7.37 -3.33
CA LEU A 83 -10.63 6.23 -2.55
C LEU A 83 -11.28 6.30 -1.17
N LEU A 84 -11.94 5.22 -0.76
CA LEU A 84 -12.54 5.08 0.57
C LEU A 84 -11.46 4.81 1.64
N GLY A 85 -10.33 4.23 1.24
CA GLY A 85 -9.26 3.81 2.15
C GLY A 85 -7.96 3.50 1.41
N ILE A 86 -6.86 3.61 2.15
CA ILE A 86 -5.49 3.35 1.66
C ILE A 86 -4.80 2.36 2.60
N ILE A 87 -4.20 1.32 2.03
CA ILE A 87 -3.24 0.44 2.70
C ILE A 87 -1.83 0.88 2.25
N ASP A 88 -1.16 1.64 3.13
CA ASP A 88 0.16 2.22 2.90
C ASP A 88 1.28 1.19 3.18
N GLY A 89 1.63 0.40 2.16
CA GLY A 89 2.74 -0.55 2.21
C GLY A 89 2.73 -1.43 3.46
N ILE A 90 3.91 -1.60 4.06
CA ILE A 90 4.09 -2.45 5.26
C ILE A 90 3.33 -1.90 6.47
N LYS A 91 3.27 -0.56 6.63
CA LYS A 91 2.56 0.04 7.77
C LYS A 91 1.06 -0.20 7.70
N GLY A 92 0.44 0.09 6.56
CA GLY A 92 -0.99 -0.17 6.37
C GLY A 92 -1.33 -1.64 6.49
N ALA A 93 -0.46 -2.54 6.01
CA ALA A 93 -0.64 -3.98 6.19
C ALA A 93 -0.54 -4.39 7.66
N ALA A 94 0.42 -3.84 8.42
CA ALA A 94 0.56 -4.09 9.86
C ALA A 94 -0.65 -3.59 10.65
N ASP A 95 -1.19 -2.42 10.31
CA ASP A 95 -2.41 -1.88 10.93
C ASP A 95 -3.61 -2.79 10.65
N MET A 96 -3.73 -3.33 9.42
CA MET A 96 -4.77 -4.30 9.07
C MET A 96 -4.64 -5.61 9.86
N GLU A 97 -3.44 -6.17 9.95
CA GLU A 97 -3.16 -7.36 10.77
C GLU A 97 -3.53 -7.11 12.24
N PHE A 98 -3.19 -5.94 12.78
CA PHE A 98 -3.48 -5.56 14.15
C PHE A 98 -4.99 -5.41 14.40
N LEU A 99 -5.69 -4.70 13.52
CA LEU A 99 -7.14 -4.46 13.63
C LEU A 99 -7.96 -5.74 13.44
N THR A 100 -7.50 -6.67 12.60
CA THR A 100 -8.17 -7.95 12.39
C THR A 100 -7.81 -9.01 13.42
N GLY A 101 -6.84 -8.73 14.31
CA GLY A 101 -6.39 -9.68 15.33
C GLY A 101 -5.59 -10.86 14.76
N ASN A 102 -5.08 -10.74 13.54
CA ASN A 102 -4.29 -11.77 12.85
C ASN A 102 -2.87 -11.25 12.64
N PRO A 103 -2.00 -11.32 13.68
CA PRO A 103 -0.62 -10.86 13.54
C PRO A 103 0.12 -11.73 12.53
N GLY A 104 0.77 -11.09 11.55
CA GLY A 104 1.50 -11.73 10.48
C GLY A 104 2.87 -11.11 10.27
N ASP A 105 3.36 -11.24 9.03
CA ASP A 105 4.69 -10.78 8.63
C ASP A 105 4.77 -9.25 8.60
N ALA A 106 3.65 -8.54 8.39
CA ALA A 106 3.67 -7.09 8.30
C ALA A 106 3.93 -6.45 9.67
N ILE A 107 3.31 -6.92 10.75
CA ILE A 107 3.60 -6.44 12.11
C ILE A 107 5.06 -6.68 12.47
N GLN A 108 5.59 -7.89 12.25
CA GLN A 108 7.01 -8.18 12.52
C GLN A 108 7.95 -7.28 11.71
N SER A 109 7.65 -7.09 10.43
CA SER A 109 8.46 -6.24 9.56
C SER A 109 8.39 -4.77 9.95
N SER A 110 7.24 -4.30 10.45
CA SER A 110 7.04 -2.93 10.95
C SER A 110 7.88 -2.66 12.19
N ASP A 111 7.98 -3.63 13.11
CA ASP A 111 8.83 -3.53 14.30
C ASP A 111 10.32 -3.44 13.91
N VAL A 112 10.77 -4.30 13.00
CA VAL A 112 12.15 -4.29 12.49
C VAL A 112 12.47 -2.97 11.78
N LEU A 113 11.54 -2.47 10.97
CA LEU A 113 11.70 -1.19 10.26
C LEU A 113 11.84 -0.03 11.24
N SER A 114 10.95 0.03 12.24
CA SER A 114 10.95 1.08 13.27
C SER A 114 12.21 1.04 14.13
N PHE A 115 12.66 -0.15 14.52
CA PHE A 115 13.89 -0.34 15.26
C PHE A 115 15.12 0.11 14.46
N SER A 116 15.21 -0.32 13.19
CA SER A 116 16.33 0.02 12.31
C SER A 116 16.44 1.54 12.10
N GLN A 117 15.31 2.20 11.85
CA GLN A 117 15.26 3.66 11.71
C GLN A 117 15.67 4.38 13.00
N THR A 118 15.20 3.90 14.15
CA THR A 118 15.56 4.45 15.47
C THR A 118 17.06 4.31 15.74
N LEU A 119 17.65 3.15 15.42
CA LEU A 119 19.08 2.89 15.60
C LEU A 119 19.94 3.85 14.76
N VAL A 120 19.56 4.08 13.50
CA VAL A 120 20.23 5.05 12.62
C VAL A 120 20.17 6.46 13.21
N LEU A 121 19.02 6.88 13.75
CA LEU A 121 18.88 8.18 14.43
C LEU A 121 19.80 8.30 15.65
N ILE A 122 19.93 7.24 16.45
CA ILE A 122 20.84 7.21 17.59
C ILE A 122 22.29 7.42 17.13
N PHE A 123 22.73 6.72 16.08
CA PHE A 123 24.09 6.90 15.55
C PHE A 123 24.33 8.31 15.01
N ILE A 124 23.33 8.94 14.37
CA ILE A 124 23.41 10.34 13.93
C ILE A 124 23.58 11.28 15.14
N ILE A 125 22.85 11.06 16.23
CA ILE A 125 22.97 11.87 17.45
C ILE A 125 24.36 11.73 18.06
N ILE A 126 24.86 10.50 18.22
CA ILE A 126 26.21 10.23 18.75
C ILE A 126 27.29 10.88 17.87
N GLY A 127 27.15 10.75 16.55
CA GLY A 127 28.05 11.37 15.58
C GLY A 127 28.08 12.89 15.69
N ASN A 128 26.92 13.52 15.84
CA ASN A 128 26.83 14.97 16.06
C ASN A 128 27.50 15.37 17.39
N ILE A 129 27.20 14.69 18.49
CA ILE A 129 27.82 14.99 19.81
C ILE A 129 29.35 14.88 19.72
N SER A 130 29.85 13.81 19.10
CA SER A 130 31.28 13.57 18.90
C SER A 130 31.93 14.66 18.06
N TYR A 131 31.27 15.08 16.96
CA TYR A 131 31.74 16.18 16.11
C TYR A 131 31.88 17.51 16.88
N TRP A 132 30.87 17.87 17.68
CA TRP A 132 30.92 19.10 18.49
C TRP A 132 31.98 19.01 19.60
N GLY A 133 32.13 17.85 20.25
CA GLY A 133 33.17 17.61 21.25
C GLY A 133 34.59 17.75 20.68
N MET A 134 34.86 17.12 19.53
CA MET A 134 36.16 17.25 18.84
C MET A 134 36.43 18.68 18.39
N ARG A 135 35.41 19.41 17.92
CA ARG A 135 35.55 20.80 17.48
C ARG A 135 35.83 21.76 18.64
N ALA A 136 35.27 21.51 19.82
CA ALA A 136 35.54 22.30 21.02
C ALA A 136 37.00 22.12 21.49
N SER A 137 37.47 20.87 21.55
CA SER A 137 38.85 20.55 21.96
C SER A 137 39.91 21.14 21.00
N ARG A 138 39.65 21.14 19.68
CA ARG A 138 40.58 21.72 18.69
C ARG A 138 40.70 23.25 18.76
N LYS A 139 39.75 23.93 19.41
CA LYS A 139 39.73 25.41 19.54
C LYS A 139 40.48 25.90 20.78
N GLU A 140 40.79 25.01 21.73
CA GLU A 140 41.64 25.28 22.90
C GLU A 140 43.13 25.13 22.58
N GLU A 141 43.49 24.44 21.49
CA GLU A 141 44.88 24.23 21.05
C GLU A 141 45.42 25.31 20.10
N VAL A 142 44.60 26.29 19.69
CA VAL A 142 44.97 27.42 18.80
C VAL A 142 44.84 28.73 19.55
#